data_AF-A0A925GVZ9-F1
#
_entry.id   AF-A0A925GVZ9-F1
#
_cell.length_a   1.000
_cell.length_b   1.000
_cell.length_c   1.000
_cell.angle_alpha   90.00
_cell.angle_beta   90.00
_cell.angle_gamma   90.00
#
_symmetry.space_group_name_H-M   'P 1'
#
loop_
_entity.id
_entity.type
_entity.pdbx_description
1 polymer ?
#
loop_
_entity_poly.entity_id
_entity_poly.type
_entity_poly.pdbx_seq_one_letter_code
_entity_poly.pdbx_strand_id
1 'polypeptide(L)'
;MRSWHRYTQEFKDQAVERLRGCNNVEALARELHVSRGILYLWKDKKEGRPPASKRPGPVVDSPAIAALKKEVVQLKVALAERALEADFFKGALERVEARRRNSGSTGEAASTTTSRK
;
A
#
# COMPACT_ATOMS: atom_id res chain seq x y z
N MET A 1 28.84 -6.07 -24.50
CA MET A 1 28.89 -5.54 -23.11
C MET A 1 28.49 -4.07 -23.15
N ARG A 2 27.51 -3.62 -22.35
CA ARG A 2 27.18 -2.19 -22.24
C ARG A 2 28.26 -1.52 -21.39
N SER A 3 29.18 -0.79 -22.01
CA SER A 3 30.19 -0.02 -21.27
C SER A 3 29.51 1.14 -20.56
N TRP A 4 29.59 1.16 -19.23
CA TRP A 4 29.13 2.29 -18.44
C TRP A 4 30.16 3.41 -18.56
N HIS A 5 29.88 4.38 -19.43
CA HIS A 5 30.69 5.59 -19.51
C HIS A 5 30.43 6.46 -18.27
N ARG A 6 31.45 6.63 -17.43
CA ARG A 6 31.35 7.42 -16.20
C ARG A 6 31.71 8.87 -16.52
N TYR A 7 30.69 9.74 -16.59
CA TYR A 7 30.90 11.17 -16.75
C TYR A 7 31.41 11.80 -15.43
N THR A 8 32.44 12.65 -15.53
CA THR A 8 32.95 13.45 -14.41
C THR A 8 31.89 14.43 -13.92
N GLN A 9 32.01 14.88 -12.66
CA GLN A 9 31.00 15.77 -12.08
C GLN A 9 31.03 17.16 -12.73
N GLU A 10 32.22 17.68 -13.01
CA GLU A 10 32.43 18.95 -13.72
C GLU A 10 31.75 18.95 -15.10
N PHE A 11 31.87 17.85 -15.85
CA PHE A 11 31.23 17.72 -17.16
C PHE A 11 29.70 17.77 -17.06
N LYS A 12 29.12 17.12 -16.04
CA LYS A 12 27.66 17.16 -15.81
C LYS A 12 27.20 18.57 -15.48
N ASP A 13 27.96 19.27 -14.68
CA ASP A 13 27.63 20.62 -14.23
C ASP A 13 27.63 21.59 -15.41
N GLN A 14 28.68 21.55 -16.24
CA GLN A 14 28.76 22.32 -17.49
C GLN A 14 27.63 21.97 -18.47
N ALA A 15 27.31 20.67 -18.61
CA ALA A 15 26.22 20.23 -19.47
C ALA A 15 24.85 20.75 -19.00
N VAL A 16 24.60 20.78 -17.69
CA VAL A 16 23.35 21.29 -17.10
C VAL A 16 23.26 22.81 -17.22
N GLU A 17 24.37 23.55 -17.08
CA GLU A 17 24.39 24.99 -17.33
C GLU A 17 24.06 25.32 -18.78
N ARG A 18 24.69 24.63 -19.75
CA ARG A 18 24.38 24.80 -21.17
C ARG A 18 22.93 24.42 -21.48
N LEU A 19 22.40 23.39 -20.84
CA LEU A 19 21.00 22.97 -20.99
C LEU A 19 20.01 24.07 -20.57
N ARG A 20 20.34 24.91 -19.58
CA ARG A 20 19.46 26.01 -19.11
C ARG A 20 19.33 27.14 -20.13
N GLY A 21 20.39 27.42 -20.88
CA GLY A 21 20.42 28.49 -21.90
C GLY A 21 20.22 28.02 -23.33
N CYS A 22 20.02 26.71 -23.56
CA CYS A 22 19.95 26.16 -24.90
C CYS A 22 18.51 26.15 -25.46
N ASN A 23 18.33 26.70 -26.67
CA ASN A 23 17.07 26.64 -27.40
C ASN A 23 16.83 25.28 -28.08
N ASN A 24 17.89 24.51 -28.37
CA ASN A 24 17.81 23.22 -29.05
C ASN A 24 18.62 22.13 -28.34
N VAL A 25 17.93 21.42 -27.44
CA VAL A 25 18.52 20.34 -26.63
C VAL A 25 19.02 19.16 -27.49
N GLU A 26 18.48 18.94 -28.69
CA GLU A 26 18.93 17.87 -29.58
C GLU A 26 20.26 18.19 -30.26
N ALA A 27 20.52 19.45 -30.56
CA ALA A 27 21.83 19.90 -31.02
C ALA A 27 22.87 19.76 -29.90
N LEU A 28 22.52 20.20 -28.68
CA LEU A 28 23.38 20.06 -27.50
C LEU A 28 23.71 18.60 -27.17
N ALA A 29 22.71 17.72 -27.26
CA ALA A 29 22.89 16.28 -27.06
C ALA A 29 23.87 15.67 -28.07
N ARG A 30 23.80 16.10 -29.34
CA ARG A 30 24.72 15.66 -30.39
C ARG A 30 26.14 16.19 -30.17
N GLU A 31 26.29 17.47 -29.83
CA GLU A 31 27.58 18.10 -29.53
C GLU A 31 28.29 17.42 -28.35
N LEU A 32 27.55 17.14 -27.27
CA LEU A 32 28.10 16.51 -26.07
C LEU A 32 28.21 14.99 -26.18
N HIS A 33 27.71 14.38 -27.26
CA HIS A 33 27.57 12.92 -27.41
C HIS A 33 26.81 12.28 -26.23
N VAL A 34 25.82 12.98 -25.68
CA VAL A 34 24.99 12.53 -24.55
C VAL A 34 23.54 12.53 -24.97
N SER A 35 22.81 11.45 -24.68
CA SER A 35 21.38 11.41 -24.98
C SER A 35 20.61 12.50 -24.21
N ARG A 36 19.59 13.09 -24.83
CA ARG A 36 18.71 14.09 -24.20
C ARG A 36 18.16 13.64 -22.84
N GLY A 37 17.82 12.35 -22.70
CA GLY A 37 17.31 11.79 -21.44
C GLY A 37 18.31 11.86 -20.30
N ILE A 38 19.61 11.71 -20.57
CA ILE A 38 20.66 11.84 -19.55
C ILE A 38 20.85 13.30 -19.13
N LEU A 39 20.76 14.26 -20.08
CA LEU A 39 20.84 15.68 -19.76
C LEU A 39 19.72 16.12 -18.81
N TYR A 40 18.47 15.68 -19.07
CA TYR A 40 17.35 15.93 -18.15
C TYR A 40 17.52 15.20 -16.82
N LEU A 41 18.04 13.98 -16.81
CA LEU A 41 18.34 13.27 -15.56
C LEU A 41 19.34 14.02 -14.68
N TRP A 42 20.36 14.64 -15.28
CA TRP A 42 21.33 15.47 -14.54
C TRP A 42 20.70 16.75 -14.03
N LYS A 43 19.86 17.41 -14.84
CA LYS A 43 19.09 18.59 -14.43
C LYS A 43 18.17 18.28 -13.26
N ASP A 44 17.37 17.22 -13.35
CA ASP A 44 16.43 16.80 -12.31
C ASP A 44 17.17 16.47 -11.00
N LYS A 45 18.32 15.78 -11.11
CA LYS A 45 19.17 15.47 -9.96
C LYS A 45 19.77 16.72 -9.30
N LYS A 46 20.16 17.74 -10.08
CA LYS A 46 20.65 19.03 -9.58
C LYS A 46 19.55 19.87 -8.94
N GLU A 47 18.34 19.80 -9.48
CA GLU A 47 17.17 20.55 -8.99
C GLU A 47 16.44 19.84 -7.83
N GLY A 48 16.93 18.67 -7.39
CA GLY A 48 16.30 17.88 -6.34
C GLY A 48 14.93 17.34 -6.74
N ARG A 49 14.59 17.36 -8.03
CA ARG A 49 13.33 16.81 -8.53
C ARG A 49 13.40 15.29 -8.39
N PRO A 50 12.38 14.64 -7.80
CA PRO A 50 12.34 13.19 -7.80
C PRO A 50 12.42 12.71 -9.25
N PRO A 51 13.27 11.72 -9.57
CA PRO A 51 13.36 11.22 -10.94
C PRO A 51 11.95 10.85 -11.36
N ALA A 52 11.47 11.41 -12.49
CA ALA A 52 10.16 11.08 -13.05
C ALA A 52 10.02 9.57 -12.97
N SER A 53 9.12 9.11 -12.11
CA SER A 53 9.14 7.76 -11.57
C SER A 53 9.24 6.78 -12.73
N LYS A 54 10.43 6.18 -12.89
CA LYS A 54 10.53 4.99 -13.73
C LYS A 54 9.46 4.07 -13.17
N ARG A 55 8.55 3.61 -14.04
CA ARG A 55 7.60 2.54 -13.73
C ARG A 55 8.26 1.59 -12.75
N PRO A 56 7.64 1.27 -11.60
CA PRO A 56 8.26 0.41 -10.61
C PRO A 56 8.87 -0.77 -11.36
N GLY A 57 10.20 -0.92 -11.28
CA GLY A 57 10.85 -2.07 -11.86
C GLY A 57 10.22 -3.34 -11.27
N PRO A 58 10.43 -4.52 -11.89
CA PRO A 58 9.98 -5.76 -11.26
C PRO A 58 10.43 -5.75 -9.81
N VAL A 59 9.47 -5.86 -8.91
CA VAL A 59 9.69 -5.80 -7.46
C VAL A 59 10.66 -6.92 -7.15
N VAL A 60 11.94 -6.58 -7.02
CA VAL A 60 12.98 -7.54 -6.66
C VAL A 60 12.55 -8.09 -5.32
N ASP A 61 12.33 -9.40 -5.23
CA ASP A 61 11.94 -10.10 -4.01
C ASP A 61 13.07 -9.97 -2.98
N SER A 62 13.12 -8.80 -2.34
CA SER A 62 13.99 -8.53 -1.22
C SER A 62 13.55 -9.40 -0.05
N PRO A 63 14.46 -9.88 0.81
CA PRO A 63 14.10 -10.61 2.03
C PRO A 63 13.08 -9.83 2.89
N ALA A 64 13.12 -8.50 2.87
CA ALA A 64 12.13 -7.65 3.55
C ALA A 64 10.71 -7.81 2.95
N ILE A 65 10.60 -7.91 1.63
CA ILE A 65 9.32 -8.08 0.93
C ILE A 65 8.76 -9.48 1.17
N ALA A 66 9.64 -10.50 1.21
CA ALA A 66 9.24 -11.87 1.56
C ALA A 66 8.72 -11.96 3.00
N ALA A 67 9.37 -11.29 3.95
CA ALA A 67 8.92 -11.19 5.34
C ALA A 67 7.53 -10.51 5.43
N LEU A 68 7.35 -9.38 4.75
CA LEU A 68 6.05 -8.68 4.70
C LEU A 68 4.95 -9.55 4.07
N LYS A 69 5.24 -10.28 2.99
CA LYS A 69 4.29 -11.22 2.38
C LYS A 69 3.85 -12.30 3.37
N LYS A 70 4.79 -12.84 4.15
CA LYS A 70 4.49 -13.84 5.18
C LYS A 70 3.62 -13.27 6.30
N GLU A 71 3.94 -12.06 6.77
CA GLU A 71 3.16 -11.37 7.79
C GLU A 71 1.73 -11.09 7.31
N VAL A 72 1.56 -10.64 6.06
CA VAL A 72 0.24 -10.44 5.45
C VAL A 72 -0.58 -11.74 5.44
N VAL A 73 0.04 -12.88 5.13
CA VAL A 73 -0.65 -14.17 5.16
C VAL A 73 -1.07 -14.53 6.59
N GLN A 74 -0.18 -14.37 7.57
CA GLN A 74 -0.49 -14.65 8.98
C GLN A 74 -1.63 -13.78 9.51
N LEU A 75 -1.61 -12.48 9.19
CA LEU A 75 -2.66 -11.55 9.59
C LEU A 75 -4.00 -11.88 8.94
N LYS A 76 -4.02 -12.31 7.67
CA LYS A 76 -5.26 -12.75 7.00
C LYS A 76 -5.88 -13.98 7.66
N VAL A 77 -5.05 -14.95 8.06
CA VAL A 77 -5.52 -16.15 8.76
C VAL A 77 -6.11 -15.77 10.12
N ALA A 78 -5.37 -15.00 10.92
CA ALA A 78 -5.86 -14.55 12.22
C ALA A 78 -7.16 -13.74 12.11
N LEU A 79 -7.27 -12.88 11.09
CA LEU A 79 -8.49 -12.12 10.84
C LEU A 79 -9.68 -13.03 10.50
N ALA A 80 -9.47 -14.06 9.67
CA ALA A 80 -10.50 -15.02 9.31
C ALA A 80 -10.98 -15.82 10.52
N GLU A 81 -10.06 -16.27 11.38
CA GLU A 81 -10.40 -16.97 12.62
C GLU A 81 -11.26 -16.10 13.54
N ARG A 82 -10.86 -14.84 13.76
CA ARG A 82 -11.64 -13.90 14.58
C ARG A 82 -13.00 -13.56 13.98
N ALA A 83 -13.10 -13.48 12.65
CA ALA A 83 -14.38 -13.26 11.97
C ALA A 83 -15.35 -14.44 12.21
N LEU A 84 -14.86 -15.68 12.09
CA LEU A 84 -15.66 -16.87 12.36
C LEU A 84 -16.12 -16.94 13.82
N GLU A 85 -15.24 -16.61 14.78
CA GLU A 85 -15.61 -16.51 16.20
C GLU A 85 -16.71 -15.47 16.41
N ALA A 86 -16.56 -14.27 15.83
CA ALA A 86 -17.55 -13.20 15.96
C ALA A 86 -18.92 -13.61 15.38
N ASP A 87 -18.95 -14.24 14.21
CA ASP A 87 -20.17 -14.72 13.57
C ASP A 87 -20.84 -15.83 14.41
N PHE A 88 -20.03 -16.74 14.99
CA PHE A 88 -20.53 -17.76 15.90
C PHE A 88 -21.20 -17.13 17.14
N PHE A 89 -20.53 -16.17 17.79
CA PHE A 89 -21.07 -15.49 18.96
C PHE A 89 -22.34 -14.71 18.64
N LYS A 90 -22.38 -14.02 17.51
CA LYS A 90 -23.57 -13.32 17.04
C LYS A 90 -24.76 -14.29 16.92
N GLY A 91 -24.59 -15.41 16.23
CA GLY A 91 -25.63 -16.41 16.08
C GLY A 91 -26.04 -17.10 17.40
N ALA A 92 -25.12 -17.22 18.36
CA ALA A 92 -25.45 -17.72 19.70
C ALA A 92 -26.31 -16.72 20.49
N LEU A 93 -25.94 -15.43 20.46
CA LEU A 93 -26.69 -14.36 21.12
C LEU A 93 -28.09 -14.19 20.54
N GLU A 94 -28.24 -14.22 19.21
CA GLU A 94 -29.54 -14.16 18.53
C GLU A 94 -30.48 -15.31 18.99
N ARG A 95 -29.94 -16.52 19.16
CA ARG A 95 -30.70 -17.67 19.69
C ARG A 95 -31.14 -17.46 21.15
N VAL A 96 -30.28 -16.86 21.99
CA VAL A 96 -30.63 -16.52 23.38
C VAL A 96 -31.71 -15.46 23.41
N GLU A 97 -31.60 -14.40 22.59
CA GLU A 97 -32.63 -13.37 22.48
C GLU A 97 -33.97 -13.93 22.01
N ALA A 98 -33.96 -14.79 20.98
CA ALA A 98 -35.18 -15.42 20.46
C ALA A 98 -35.89 -16.24 21.55
N ARG A 99 -35.14 -17.01 22.34
CA ARG A 99 -35.69 -17.77 23.49
C ARG A 99 -36.29 -16.83 24.55
N ARG A 100 -35.59 -15.76 24.91
CA ARG A 100 -36.09 -14.76 25.88
C ARG A 100 -37.39 -14.11 25.41
N ARG A 101 -37.47 -13.71 24.14
CA ARG A 101 -38.70 -13.14 23.55
C ARG A 101 -39.85 -14.14 23.60
N ASN A 102 -39.61 -15.41 23.25
CA ASN A 102 -40.64 -16.45 23.32
C ASN A 102 -41.16 -16.64 24.75
N SER A 103 -40.27 -16.72 25.76
CA SER A 103 -40.66 -16.85 27.18
C SER A 103 -41.43 -15.66 27.75
N GLY A 104 -41.28 -14.46 27.17
CA GLY A 104 -42.06 -13.28 27.57
C GLY A 104 -43.51 -13.29 27.06
N SER A 105 -43.83 -14.11 26.05
CA SER A 105 -45.16 -14.20 25.44
C SER A 105 -46.05 -15.30 26.02
N THR A 106 -45.47 -16.28 26.72
CA THR A 106 -46.16 -17.49 27.23
C THR A 106 -46.30 -17.53 28.75
N GLY A 107 -46.08 -16.42 29.44
CA GLY A 107 -46.37 -16.26 30.86
C GLY A 107 -47.76 -15.67 31.07
N GLU A 108 -48.81 -16.45 30.80
CA GLU A 108 -50.14 -16.14 31.34
C GLU A 108 -50.01 -16.12 32.87
N ALA A 109 -50.42 -15.02 33.51
CA ALA A 109 -50.26 -14.83 34.94
C ALA A 109 -50.94 -15.99 35.69
N ALA A 110 -50.16 -16.83 36.36
CA ALA A 110 -50.70 -17.83 37.27
C ALA A 110 -51.35 -17.09 38.44
N SER A 111 -52.63 -16.74 38.30
CA SER A 111 -53.46 -16.22 39.38
C SER A 111 -53.62 -17.31 40.43
N THR A 112 -52.73 -17.34 41.41
CA THR A 112 -52.96 -18.09 42.64
C THR A 112 -54.05 -17.36 43.43
N THR A 113 -55.27 -17.91 43.41
CA THR A 113 -56.36 -17.52 44.30
C THR A 113 -55.89 -17.65 45.75
N THR A 114 -55.79 -16.53 46.45
CA THR A 114 -55.52 -16.51 47.88
C THR A 114 -56.73 -17.06 48.64
N SER A 115 -56.60 -18.29 49.15
CA SER A 115 -57.58 -18.89 50.03
C SER A 115 -57.55 -18.20 51.39
N ARG A 116 -58.59 -17.43 51.69
CA ARG A 116 -58.90 -16.93 53.03
C ARG A 116 -59.54 -18.06 53.84
N LYS A 117 -58.88 -18.52 54.90
CA LYS A 117 -59.54 -18.99 56.12
C LYS A 117 -58.60 -18.93 57.31
#